data_AF-A0A938FXV4-F1
#
_entry.id   AF-A0A938FXV4-F1
#
_cell.length_a   1.000
_cell.length_b   1.000
_cell.length_c   1.000
_cell.angle_alpha   90.00
_cell.angle_beta   90.00
_cell.angle_gamma   90.00
#
_symmetry.space_group_name_H-M   'P 1'
#
loop_
_entity.id
_entity.type
_entity.pdbx_description
1 polymer ?
#
loop_
_entity_poly.entity_id
_entity_poly.type
_entity_poly.pdbx_seq_one_letter_code
_entity_poly.pdbx_strand_id
1 'polypeptide(L)'
;PKQPLPPLKVWAGPVALGWLIPGGGHLLLKRYGRASLLGASITLMFLCGLLMRGSFFEPQTGDLLTTLIYVGGFIGNLASGILYLIATWLGYSQPDLAGHVHDYGTKFLVGAGLLNILAMVDAFDIAAGRKA
;
A
#
# COMPACT_ATOMS: atom_id res chain seq x y z
N PRO A 1 -18.74 23.81 1.37
CA PRO A 1 -18.75 23.66 -0.11
C PRO A 1 -17.84 22.51 -0.56
N LYS A 2 -18.37 21.48 -1.22
CA LYS A 2 -17.56 20.41 -1.83
C LYS A 2 -16.81 21.02 -3.01
N GLN A 3 -15.47 21.03 -2.97
CA GLN A 3 -14.66 21.47 -4.11
C GLN A 3 -14.96 20.57 -5.32
N PRO A 4 -15.11 21.12 -6.54
CA PRO A 4 -15.36 20.31 -7.73
C PRO A 4 -14.17 19.36 -7.95
N LEU A 5 -14.47 18.11 -8.32
CA LEU A 5 -13.45 17.12 -8.59
C LEU A 5 -12.61 17.57 -9.80
N PRO A 6 -11.26 17.54 -9.70
CA PRO A 6 -10.39 17.87 -10.84
C PRO A 6 -10.58 16.84 -11.97
N PRO A 7 -10.27 17.22 -13.22
CA PRO A 7 -10.43 16.33 -14.37
C PRO A 7 -9.65 15.01 -14.18
N LEU A 8 -10.27 13.88 -14.53
CA LEU A 8 -9.71 12.54 -14.38
C LEU A 8 -8.25 12.43 -14.90
N LYS A 9 -7.97 13.09 -16.02
CA LYS A 9 -6.66 13.10 -16.68
C LYS A 9 -5.53 13.65 -15.82
N VAL A 10 -5.84 14.54 -14.87
CA VAL A 10 -4.82 15.22 -14.04
C VAL A 10 -4.32 14.30 -12.93
N TRP A 11 -5.20 13.49 -12.33
CA TRP A 11 -4.87 12.73 -11.14
C TRP A 11 -4.81 11.21 -11.34
N ALA A 12 -5.45 10.66 -12.38
CA ALA A 12 -5.46 9.22 -12.61
C ALA A 12 -4.04 8.65 -12.84
N GLY A 13 -3.19 9.37 -13.58
CA GLY A 13 -1.80 8.97 -13.82
C GLY A 13 -0.97 8.90 -12.52
N PRO A 14 -0.90 9.99 -11.73
CA PRO A 14 -0.22 9.98 -10.44
C PRO A 14 -0.72 8.91 -9.47
N VAL A 15 -2.04 8.70 -9.39
CA VAL A 15 -2.63 7.70 -8.50
C VAL A 15 -2.32 6.28 -8.96
N ALA A 16 -2.46 5.97 -10.25
CA ALA A 16 -2.17 4.64 -10.78
C ALA A 16 -0.69 4.27 -10.62
N LEU A 17 0.22 5.22 -10.86
CA LEU A 17 1.65 5.00 -10.65
C LEU A 17 2.03 4.98 -9.16
N GLY A 18 1.33 5.72 -8.30
CA GLY A 18 1.49 5.63 -6.85
C GLY A 18 1.02 4.29 -6.29
N TRP A 19 -0.05 3.71 -6.85
CA TRP A 19 -0.47 2.37 -6.51
C TRP A 19 0.60 1.34 -6.91
N LEU A 20 1.03 1.39 -8.17
CA LEU A 20 1.92 0.39 -8.73
C LEU A 20 3.31 0.45 -8.09
N ILE A 21 3.91 1.63 -8.01
CA ILE A 21 5.26 1.82 -7.48
C ILE A 21 5.15 2.72 -6.25
N PRO A 22 5.54 2.25 -5.05
CA PRO A 22 5.59 3.10 -3.86
C PRO A 22 6.37 4.38 -4.12
N GLY A 23 5.71 5.54 -3.97
CA GLY A 23 6.30 6.86 -4.26
C GLY A 23 6.30 7.28 -5.74
N GLY A 24 5.83 6.44 -6.66
CA GLY A 24 5.80 6.71 -8.11
C GLY A 24 4.89 7.88 -8.50
N GLY A 25 3.78 8.08 -7.79
CA GLY A 25 2.88 9.21 -8.00
C GLY A 25 3.56 10.56 -7.72
N HIS A 26 4.38 10.63 -6.67
CA HIS A 26 5.14 11.84 -6.31
C HIS A 26 6.32 12.10 -7.26
N LEU A 27 6.90 11.05 -7.85
CA LEU A 27 7.92 11.20 -8.91
C LEU A 27 7.34 11.88 -10.14
N LEU A 28 6.16 11.47 -10.59
CA LEU A 28 5.47 12.14 -11.71
C LEU A 28 5.18 13.62 -11.43
N LEU A 29 4.80 13.92 -10.20
CA LEU A 29 4.52 15.28 -9.75
C LEU A 29 5.80 16.09 -9.44
N LYS A 30 6.99 15.56 -9.78
CA LYS A 30 8.33 16.17 -9.56
C LYS A 30 8.63 16.50 -8.09
N ARG A 31 7.98 15.81 -7.15
CA ARG A 31 8.18 15.95 -5.69
C ARG A 31 9.13 14.88 -5.18
N TYR A 32 10.39 14.93 -5.63
CA TYR A 32 11.40 13.89 -5.37
C TYR A 32 11.62 13.58 -3.89
N GLY A 33 11.59 14.59 -3.01
CA GLY A 33 11.77 14.38 -1.57
C GLY A 33 10.63 13.57 -0.93
N ARG A 34 9.37 13.80 -1.33
CA ARG A 34 8.24 12.99 -0.85
C ARG A 34 8.28 11.59 -1.43
N ALA A 35 8.62 11.48 -2.72
CA ALA A 35 8.76 10.20 -3.41
C ALA A 35 9.79 9.29 -2.74
N SER A 36 10.98 9.81 -2.45
CA SER A 36 12.05 9.02 -1.80
C SER A 36 11.69 8.66 -0.37
N LEU A 37 11.17 9.61 0.42
CA LEU A 37 10.80 9.36 1.81
C LEU A 37 9.70 8.30 1.91
N LEU A 38 8.60 8.46 1.18
CA LEU A 38 7.47 7.53 1.19
C LEU A 38 7.86 6.18 0.56
N GLY A 39 8.52 6.20 -0.59
CA GLY A 39 8.99 4.99 -1.26
C GLY A 39 9.93 4.17 -0.37
N ALA A 40 10.92 4.81 0.27
CA ALA A 40 11.82 4.15 1.21
C ALA A 40 11.07 3.62 2.44
N SER A 41 10.16 4.41 3.04
CA SER A 41 9.43 4.01 4.23
C SER A 41 8.53 2.80 3.98
N ILE A 42 7.76 2.82 2.88
CA ILE A 42 6.88 1.71 2.48
C ILE A 42 7.70 0.47 2.17
N THR A 43 8.79 0.63 1.40
CA THR A 43 9.66 -0.50 1.03
C THR A 43 10.31 -1.12 2.26
N LEU A 44 10.84 -0.32 3.18
CA LEU A 44 11.45 -0.81 4.41
C LEU A 44 10.44 -1.53 5.30
N MET A 45 9.23 -0.97 5.49
CA MET A 45 8.17 -1.65 6.24
C MET A 45 7.81 -2.99 5.60
N PHE A 46 7.67 -3.03 4.28
CA PHE A 46 7.35 -4.27 3.57
C PHE A 46 8.46 -5.32 3.71
N LEU A 47 9.73 -4.92 3.52
CA LEU A 47 10.88 -5.81 3.68
C LEU A 47 11.00 -6.33 5.11
N CYS A 48 10.79 -5.49 6.12
CA CYS A 48 10.71 -5.93 7.52
C CYS A 48 9.59 -6.95 7.71
N GLY A 49 8.42 -6.72 7.11
CA GLY A 49 7.31 -7.68 7.13
C GLY A 49 7.68 -9.05 6.55
N LEU A 50 8.39 -9.08 5.42
CA LEU A 50 8.89 -10.32 4.80
C LEU A 50 9.95 -11.01 5.66
N LEU A 51 10.92 -10.26 6.21
CA LEU A 51 11.98 -10.79 7.07
C LEU A 51 11.42 -11.40 8.35
N MET A 52 10.34 -10.83 8.88
CA MET A 52 9.59 -11.34 10.03
C MET A 52 8.63 -12.49 9.68
N ARG A 53 8.65 -12.95 8.42
CA ARG A 53 7.81 -14.05 7.91
C ARG A 53 6.31 -13.78 8.09
N GLY A 54 5.89 -12.52 7.91
CA GLY A 54 4.47 -12.17 7.94
C GLY A 54 3.66 -12.94 6.90
N SER A 55 2.46 -13.37 7.27
CA SER A 55 1.49 -14.01 6.40
C SER A 55 0.75 -12.97 5.54
N PHE A 56 0.46 -13.32 4.29
CA PHE A 56 -0.48 -12.53 3.49
C PHE A 56 -1.90 -12.97 3.86
N PHE A 57 -2.79 -11.99 4.01
CA PHE A 57 -4.22 -12.23 4.14
C PHE A 57 -4.78 -12.75 2.83
N GLU A 58 -5.47 -13.88 2.91
CA GLU A 58 -6.26 -14.43 1.81
C GLU A 58 -7.73 -14.01 2.00
N PRO A 59 -8.46 -13.69 0.92
CA PRO A 59 -9.87 -13.33 1.03
C PRO A 59 -10.68 -14.50 1.62
N GLN A 60 -11.18 -14.32 2.83
CA GLN A 60 -12.07 -15.26 3.49
C GLN A 60 -13.38 -14.55 3.82
N THR A 61 -14.48 -15.18 3.45
CA THR A 61 -15.83 -14.69 3.71
C THR A 61 -16.51 -15.59 4.73
N GLY A 62 -17.00 -14.99 5.80
CA GLY A 62 -17.72 -15.65 6.89
C GLY A 62 -18.56 -14.61 7.60
N ASP A 63 -18.36 -14.47 8.91
CA ASP A 63 -18.97 -13.37 9.67
C ASP A 63 -18.43 -11.99 9.24
N LEU A 64 -19.16 -10.92 9.56
CA LEU A 64 -18.80 -9.55 9.16
C LEU A 64 -17.38 -9.16 9.60
N LEU A 65 -17.00 -9.50 10.84
CA LEU A 65 -15.67 -9.20 11.37
C LEU A 65 -14.57 -9.95 10.63
N THR A 66 -14.77 -11.25 10.39
CA THR A 66 -13.83 -12.09 9.63
C THR A 66 -13.65 -11.54 8.22
N THR A 67 -14.76 -11.24 7.55
CA THR A 67 -14.72 -10.68 6.19
C THR A 67 -13.98 -9.35 6.16
N LEU A 68 -14.24 -8.46 7.12
CA LEU A 68 -13.57 -7.16 7.21
C LEU A 68 -12.06 -7.30 7.44
N ILE A 69 -11.64 -8.20 8.32
CA ILE A 69 -10.23 -8.43 8.64
C ILE A 69 -9.49 -9.04 7.44
N TYR A 70 -10.00 -10.12 6.88
CA TYR A 70 -9.30 -10.87 5.84
C TYR A 70 -9.36 -10.16 4.48
N VAL A 71 -10.53 -9.65 4.07
CA VAL A 71 -10.64 -8.89 2.82
C VAL A 71 -9.96 -7.54 2.95
N GLY A 72 -10.10 -6.85 4.08
CA GLY A 72 -9.41 -5.58 4.33
C GLY A 72 -7.89 -5.75 4.38
N GLY A 73 -7.40 -6.80 5.03
CA GLY A 73 -5.99 -7.17 5.06
C GLY A 73 -5.46 -7.53 3.66
N PHE A 74 -6.24 -8.25 2.86
CA PHE A 74 -5.89 -8.57 1.47
C PHE A 74 -5.78 -7.29 0.61
N ILE A 75 -6.74 -6.37 0.75
CA ILE A 75 -6.68 -5.06 0.08
C ILE A 75 -5.43 -4.29 0.54
N GLY A 76 -5.12 -4.33 1.83
CA GLY A 76 -3.88 -3.78 2.36
C GLY A 76 -2.65 -4.37 1.69
N ASN A 77 -2.53 -5.70 1.61
CA ASN A 77 -1.41 -6.35 0.93
C ASN A 77 -1.32 -5.93 -0.55
N LEU A 78 -2.44 -5.97 -1.26
CA LEU A 78 -2.52 -5.57 -2.67
C LEU A 78 -2.15 -4.09 -2.88
N ALA A 79 -2.44 -3.23 -1.91
CA ALA A 79 -2.09 -1.82 -1.98
C ALA A 79 -0.58 -1.56 -1.89
N SER A 80 0.24 -2.53 -1.47
CA SER A 80 1.71 -2.44 -1.58
C SER A 80 2.20 -2.49 -3.03
N GLY A 81 1.31 -2.72 -3.99
CA GLY A 81 1.58 -2.59 -5.41
C GLY A 81 2.58 -3.64 -5.90
N ILE A 82 3.61 -3.18 -6.60
CA ILE A 82 4.65 -4.03 -7.18
C ILE A 82 5.39 -4.86 -6.13
N LEU A 83 5.48 -4.40 -4.87
CA LEU A 83 6.13 -5.15 -3.81
C LEU A 83 5.39 -6.45 -3.51
N TYR A 84 4.06 -6.39 -3.42
CA TYR A 84 3.21 -7.57 -3.25
C TYR A 84 3.28 -8.48 -4.48
N LEU A 85 3.21 -7.91 -5.68
CA LEU A 85 3.27 -8.69 -6.92
C LEU A 85 4.60 -9.44 -7.07
N ILE A 86 5.73 -8.79 -6.78
CA ILE A 86 7.06 -9.43 -6.80
C ILE A 86 7.15 -10.51 -5.73
N ALA A 87 6.73 -10.23 -4.48
CA ALA A 87 6.78 -11.21 -3.41
C ALA A 87 5.96 -12.47 -3.75
N THR A 88 4.73 -12.29 -4.24
CA THR A 88 3.87 -13.39 -4.68
C THR A 88 4.47 -14.13 -5.88
N TRP A 89 5.05 -13.41 -6.85
CA TRP A 89 5.71 -14.03 -8.01
C TRP A 89 6.95 -14.85 -7.63
N LEU A 90 7.69 -14.42 -6.60
CA LEU A 90 8.80 -15.17 -6.01
C LEU A 90 8.34 -16.35 -5.13
N GLY A 91 7.03 -16.60 -5.03
CA GLY A 91 6.47 -17.71 -4.26
C GLY A 91 6.45 -17.46 -2.76
N TYR A 92 6.44 -16.20 -2.31
CA TYR A 92 6.30 -15.89 -0.89
C TYR A 92 4.91 -16.28 -0.39
N SER A 93 4.84 -17.40 0.33
CA SER A 93 3.65 -17.90 0.99
C SER A 93 4.02 -18.37 2.40
N GLN A 94 3.71 -17.57 3.41
CA GLN A 94 3.90 -17.96 4.81
C GLN A 94 2.55 -18.37 5.41
N PRO A 95 2.47 -19.54 6.06
CA PRO A 95 1.27 -19.92 6.80
C PRO A 95 1.05 -18.96 7.96
N ASP A 96 -0.21 -18.81 8.36
CA ASP A 96 -0.54 -18.05 9.55
C ASP A 96 -0.07 -18.83 10.78
N LEU A 97 1.00 -18.35 11.41
CA LEU A 97 1.66 -19.01 12.53
C LEU A 97 1.55 -18.15 13.77
N ALA A 98 1.14 -18.76 14.88
CA ALA A 98 1.13 -18.10 16.16
C ALA A 98 2.56 -17.69 16.56
N GLY A 99 2.74 -16.41 16.85
CA GLY A 99 3.99 -15.89 17.38
C GLY A 99 4.16 -14.40 17.11
N HIS A 100 4.67 -13.69 18.11
CA HIS A 100 4.80 -12.23 18.07
C HIS A 100 5.50 -11.72 16.80
N VAL A 101 6.59 -12.38 16.37
CA VAL A 101 7.34 -11.96 15.19
C VAL A 101 6.48 -12.04 13.91
N HIS A 102 5.77 -13.15 13.71
CA HIS A 102 4.89 -13.34 12.55
C HIS A 102 3.71 -12.36 12.59
N ASP A 103 3.09 -12.17 13.76
CA ASP A 103 1.98 -11.24 13.96
C ASP A 103 2.36 -9.79 13.67
N TYR A 104 3.58 -9.38 14.05
CA TYR A 104 4.12 -8.07 13.72
C TYR A 104 4.49 -8.00 12.23
N GLY A 105 5.06 -9.05 11.66
CA GLY A 105 5.38 -9.13 10.23
C GLY A 105 4.16 -8.89 9.35
N THR A 106 3.06 -9.60 9.63
CA THR A 106 1.77 -9.43 8.92
C THR A 106 1.24 -8.00 9.03
N LYS A 107 1.38 -7.36 10.20
CA LYS A 107 0.98 -5.96 10.40
C LYS A 107 1.88 -4.98 9.66
N PHE A 108 3.18 -5.26 9.55
CA PHE A 108 4.09 -4.46 8.73
C PHE A 108 3.75 -4.54 7.25
N LEU A 109 3.40 -5.73 6.73
CA LEU A 109 2.97 -5.91 5.34
C LEU A 109 1.69 -5.14 5.02
N VAL A 110 0.66 -5.28 5.86
CA VAL A 110 -0.58 -4.51 5.71
C VAL A 110 -0.33 -3.02 5.89
N GLY A 111 0.47 -2.63 6.89
CA GLY A 111 0.82 -1.25 7.18
C GLY A 111 1.54 -0.56 6.02
N ALA A 112 2.46 -1.27 5.34
CA ALA A 112 3.12 -0.78 4.14
C ALA A 112 2.11 -0.45 3.03
N GLY A 113 1.14 -1.32 2.80
CA GLY A 113 0.11 -1.09 1.81
C GLY A 113 -0.86 0.03 2.17
N LEU A 114 -1.30 0.11 3.43
CA LEU A 114 -2.12 1.23 3.91
C LEU A 114 -1.37 2.57 3.78
N LEU A 115 -0.07 2.59 4.08
CA LEU A 115 0.77 3.77 3.88
C LEU A 115 0.87 4.13 2.40
N ASN A 116 0.92 3.15 1.49
CA ASN A 116 0.86 3.41 0.05
C ASN A 116 -0.50 3.99 -0.38
N ILE A 117 -1.61 3.58 0.24
CA ILE A 117 -2.92 4.22 0.03
C ILE A 117 -2.88 5.69 0.45
N LEU A 118 -2.30 6.00 1.61
CA LEU A 118 -2.13 7.39 2.04
C LEU A 118 -1.24 8.19 1.08
N ALA A 119 -0.19 7.57 0.54
CA ALA A 119 0.65 8.18 -0.49
C ALA A 119 -0.13 8.45 -1.79
N MET A 120 -1.01 7.54 -2.22
CA MET A 120 -1.89 7.76 -3.36
C MET A 120 -2.86 8.93 -3.13
N VAL A 121 -3.45 9.02 -1.95
CA VAL A 121 -4.34 10.13 -1.58
C VAL A 121 -3.57 11.45 -1.54
N ASP A 122 -2.34 11.47 -1.00
CA ASP A 122 -1.48 12.65 -1.02
C ASP A 122 -1.13 13.07 -2.47
N ALA A 123 -0.78 12.12 -3.34
CA ALA A 123 -0.54 12.38 -4.76
C ALA A 123 -1.80 12.93 -5.46
N PHE A 124 -2.98 12.41 -5.14
CA PHE A 124 -4.26 12.93 -5.62
C PHE A 124 -4.50 14.37 -5.17
N ASP A 125 -4.22 14.70 -3.90
CA ASP A 125 -4.37 16.06 -3.37
C ASP A 125 -3.39 17.06 -4.01
N ILE A 126 -2.15 16.64 -4.27
CA ILE A 126 -1.16 17.45 -5.00
C ILE A 126 -1.62 17.67 -6.45
N ALA A 127 -2.03 16.60 -7.14
CA ALA A 127 -2.52 16.69 -8.51
C ALA A 127 -3.79 17.54 -8.63
N ALA A 128 -4.64 17.51 -7.61
CA ALA A 128 -5.85 18.34 -7.51
C ALA A 128 -5.56 19.81 -7.21
N GLY A 129 -4.31 20.20 -6.95
CA GLY A 129 -3.95 21.56 -6.53
C GLY A 129 -4.45 21.92 -5.13
N ARG A 130 -4.88 20.94 -4.33
CA ARG A 130 -5.34 21.13 -2.94
C ARG A 130 -4.18 21.19 -1.95
N LYS A 131 -3.00 20.71 -2.36
CA LYS A 131 -1.80 20.65 -1.54
C LYS A 131 -0.58 20.99 -2.39
N ALA A 132 0.34 21.76 -1.82
CA ALA A 132 1.66 22.02 -2.41
C ALA A 132 2.59 20.84 -2.10
#